data_AF-A0A939SR64-F1
#
_entry.id   AF-A0A939SR64-F1
#
_cell.length_a   1.000
_cell.length_b   1.000
_cell.length_c   1.000
_cell.angle_alpha   90.00
_cell.angle_beta   90.00
_cell.angle_gamma   90.00
#
_symmetry.space_group_name_H-M   'P 1'
#
loop_
_entity.id
_entity.type
_entity.pdbx_description
1 polymer ?
#
loop_
_entity_poly.entity_id
_entity_poly.type
_entity_poly.pdbx_seq_one_letter_code
_entity_poly.pdbx_strand_id
1 'polypeptide(L)' 'MFLAANGCRETELAKTVTQLLFGDESAYIRFDMSEFSAEHADQRLIGAPPGYVGYDSVVN' A
#
# COMPACT_ATOMS: atom_id res chain seq x y z
N MET A 1 9.54 7.90 -8.49
CA MET A 1 9.30 8.54 -7.19
C MET A 1 8.68 9.89 -7.47
N PHE A 2 7.39 10.08 -7.15
CA PHE A 2 6.78 11.40 -7.18
C PHE A 2 7.20 12.14 -5.90
N LEU A 3 7.49 13.43 -6.03
CA LEU A 3 7.90 14.28 -4.90
C LEU A 3 7.19 15.62 -5.03
N ALA A 4 6.00 15.71 -4.44
CA ALA A 4 5.19 16.91 -4.40
C ALA A 4 4.70 17.22 -2.97
N ALA A 5 4.28 18.45 -2.76
CA ALA A 5 3.73 18.89 -1.48
C ALA A 5 2.46 18.10 -1.10
N ASN A 6 2.21 17.94 0.20
CA ASN A 6 1.02 17.30 0.73
C ASN A 6 -0.25 17.93 0.12
N GLY A 7 -1.11 17.10 -0.49
CA GLY A 7 -2.31 17.54 -1.19
C GLY A 7 -2.17 17.67 -2.72
N CYS A 8 -0.99 17.41 -3.28
CA CYS A 8 -0.85 17.27 -4.73
C CYS A 8 -1.55 16.00 -5.24
N ARG A 9 -2.06 16.03 -6.47
CA ARG A 9 -2.87 14.95 -7.09
C ARG A 9 -2.03 13.77 -7.60
N GLU A 10 -0.93 13.42 -6.94
CA GLU A 10 -0.07 12.29 -7.34
C GLU A 10 -0.85 10.97 -7.43
N THR A 11 -1.81 10.76 -6.52
CA THR A 11 -2.72 9.61 -6.54
C THR A 11 -3.57 9.56 -7.81
N GLU A 12 -4.04 10.70 -8.30
CA GLU A 12 -4.87 10.78 -9.50
C GLU A 12 -4.04 10.58 -10.77
N LEU A 13 -2.78 11.01 -10.76
CA LEU A 13 -1.84 10.69 -11.82
C LEU A 13 -1.55 9.18 -11.88
N ALA A 14 -1.33 8.53 -10.73
CA ALA A 14 -1.11 7.09 -10.66
C ALA A 14 -2.32 6.29 -11.19
N LYS A 15 -3.54 6.69 -10.80
CA LYS A 15 -4.80 6.15 -11.33
C LYS A 15 -4.91 6.29 -12.84
N THR A 16 -4.62 7.49 -13.37
CA THR A 16 -4.67 7.76 -14.82
C THR A 16 -3.67 6.90 -15.58
N VAL A 17 -2.45 6.72 -15.06
CA VAL A 17 -1.43 5.84 -15.65
C VAL A 17 -1.88 4.38 -15.62
N THR A 18 -2.52 3.94 -14.53
CA THR A 18 -3.04 2.58 -14.39
C THR A 18 -4.16 2.30 -15.39
N GLN A 19 -5.09 3.24 -15.55
CA GLN A 19 -6.15 3.18 -16.57
C GLN A 19 -5.57 3.12 -17.99
N LEU A 20 -4.50 3.87 -18.28
CA LEU A 20 -3.85 3.87 -19.59
C LEU A 20 -3.16 2.53 -19.91
N LEU A 21 -2.49 1.92 -18.92
CA LEU A 21 -1.68 0.72 -19.12
C LEU A 21 -2.48 -0.58 -19.01
N PHE A 22 -3.43 -0.63 -18.07
CA PHE A 22 -4.15 -1.85 -17.71
C PHE A 22 -5.65 -1.79 -18.08
N GLY A 23 -6.14 -0.63 -18.53
CA GLY A 23 -7.56 -0.44 -18.84
C GLY A 23 -8.46 -0.37 -17.61
N ASP A 24 -7.89 -0.42 -16.41
CA ASP A 24 -8.60 -0.47 -15.15
C ASP A 24 -7.90 0.41 -14.10
N GLU A 25 -8.56 1.47 -13.67
CA GLU A 25 -8.09 2.39 -12.64
C GLU A 25 -7.87 1.70 -11.27
N SER A 26 -8.50 0.56 -11.01
CA SER A 26 -8.36 -0.19 -9.75
C SER A 26 -7.19 -1.17 -9.74
N ALA A 27 -6.54 -1.39 -10.89
CA ALA A 27 -5.41 -2.31 -11.04
C ALA A 27 -4.08 -1.76 -10.50
N TYR A 28 -4.12 -0.96 -9.43
CA TYR A 28 -2.94 -0.46 -8.72
C TYR A 28 -3.02 -0.84 -7.24
N ILE A 29 -1.86 -1.15 -6.67
CA ILE A 29 -1.74 -1.43 -5.25
C ILE A 29 -1.52 -0.11 -4.53
N ARG A 30 -2.46 0.25 -3.65
CA ARG A 30 -2.36 1.44 -2.80
C ARG A 30 -1.71 1.05 -1.46
N PHE A 31 -0.64 1.75 -1.10
CA PHE A 31 0.03 1.59 0.17
C PHE A 31 0.01 2.89 0.95
N ASP A 32 -0.58 2.89 2.15
CA ASP A 32 -0.58 4.06 3.04
C ASP A 32 0.61 3.98 4.00
N MET A 33 1.67 4.73 3.69
CA MET A 33 2.89 4.75 4.49
C MET A 33 2.71 5.38 5.87
N SER A 34 1.63 6.13 6.12
CA SER A 34 1.39 6.75 7.43
C SER A 34 1.16 5.70 8.52
N GLU A 35 0.58 4.55 8.15
CA GLU A 35 0.35 3.40 9.03
C GLU A 35 1.64 2.67 9.46
N PHE A 36 2.76 2.95 8.79
CA PHE A 36 4.03 2.24 8.98
C PHE A 36 5.12 3.09 9.64
N SER A 37 4.72 4.21 10.25
CA SER A 37 5.63 5.16 10.91
C SER A 37 6.08 4.72 12.32
N ALA A 38 5.43 3.73 12.93
CA ALA A 38 5.75 3.23 14.27
C ALA A 38 6.85 2.15 14.26
N GLU A 39 7.67 2.13 15.31
CA GLU A 39 8.58 1.00 15.59
C GLU A 39 7.75 -0.29 15.65
N HIS A 40 8.08 -1.28 14.81
CA HIS A 40 7.43 -2.58 14.63
C HIS A 40 6.22 -2.65 13.67
N ALA A 41 5.85 -1.57 12.98
CA ALA A 41 4.81 -1.62 11.96
C ALA A 41 5.26 -2.37 10.67
N ASP A 42 6.57 -2.54 10.49
CA ASP A 42 7.21 -3.33 9.43
C ASP A 42 6.72 -4.78 9.38
N GLN A 43 6.32 -5.34 10.52
CA GLN A 43 5.75 -6.69 10.61
C GLN A 43 4.43 -6.84 9.85
N ARG A 44 3.66 -5.76 9.68
CA ARG A 44 2.44 -5.75 8.86
C ARG A 44 2.75 -5.75 7.35
N LEU A 45 3.94 -5.27 6.97
CA LEU A 45 4.42 -5.12 5.59
C LEU A 45 5.04 -6.43 5.06
N ILE A 46 5.84 -7.09 5.91
CA ILE A 46 6.63 -8.29 5.57
C ILE A 46 5.87 -9.57 5.92
N GLY A 47 4.88 -9.48 6.80
CA GLY A 47 4.26 -10.63 7.48
C GLY A 47 4.96 -10.90 8.81
N ALA A 48 4.18 -11.22 9.85
CA ALA A 48 4.75 -11.47 11.18
C ALA A 48 5.71 -12.68 11.13
N PRO A 49 6.84 -12.65 11.87
CA PRO A 49 7.70 -13.81 12.03
C PRO A 49 6.89 -15.03 12.51
N PRO A 50 7.21 -16.26 12.05
CA PRO A 50 6.49 -17.46 12.47
C PRO A 50 6.49 -17.57 14.00
N GLY A 51 5.30 -17.43 14.61
CA GLY A 51 5.10 -17.46 16.06
C GLY A 51 4.41 -16.23 16.69
N TYR A 52 4.06 -15.18 15.93
CA TYR A 52 3.32 -14.02 16.44
C TYR A 52 1.81 -14.08 16.12
N VAL A 53 0.97 -13.64 17.06
CA VAL A 53 -0.51 -13.69 16.96
C VAL A 53 -0.99 -12.82 15.78
N GLY A 54 -1.59 -13.46 14.77
CA GLY A 54 -2.06 -12.80 13.54
C GLY A 54 -1.97 -13.66 12.27
N TYR A 55 -1.29 -14.82 12.33
CA TYR A 55 -1.17 -15.77 11.21
C TYR A 55 -2.48 -16.51 10.84
N ASP A 56 -3.53 -16.43 11.68
CA ASP A 56 -4.76 -17.23 11.51
C ASP A 56 -5.90 -16.57 10.71
N SER A 57 -5.80 -15.30 10.29
CA SER A 57 -6.91 -14.62 9.61
C SER A 57 -6.90 -14.72 8.07
N VAL A 58 -6.05 -15.57 7.48
CA VAL A 58 -6.06 -15.84 6.02
C VAL A 58 -6.32 -17.32 5.71
N VAL A 59 -7.16 -17.99 6.52
CA VAL A 59 -7.85 -19.22 6.08
C VAL A 59 -9.29 -19.19 6.56
N ASN A 60 -10.16 -18.56 5.76
CA ASN A 60 -11.51 -19.07 5.47
C ASN A 60 -12.05 -18.39 4.21
#